data_AF-A0A6A3ADP6-F1
#
_entry.id   AF-A0A6A3ADP6-F1
#
_cell.length_a   1.000
_cell.length_b   1.000
_cell.length_c   1.000
_cell.angle_alpha   90.00
_cell.angle_beta   90.00
_cell.angle_gamma   90.00
#
_symmetry.space_group_name_H-M   'P 1'
#
loop_
_entity.id
_entity.type
_entity.pdbx_description
1 polymer ?
#
loop_
_entity_poly.entity_id
_entity_poly.type
_entity_poly.pdbx_seq_one_letter_code
_entity_poly.pdbx_strand_id
1 'polypeptide(L)'
;MRKLKASTEQMREELIQLTNSMEKRYEAIVQAREEVHQLFLAAEALDAQEAENLSADHIRTKEMKIFFENREGVKGLVDSGITILSFFIRSPETFPENASTDAPLTTRLQVPVIDLEGFESERRREIVDAIRDAAQTLGFFRMVNHGVPISTMEDMLDAVRQSHEQPQELKKAWYSRNETGQRIFDYNTNIKVDAWRDTLAIEFPYGELNEQAIPQVCREAKIEYMKHVVQLKETLFELLFEALGLRRDYLGSIEGMKGALIACHNHPACPQPELTLGTSSHTDASFLTVLLEDNIIGLQIVHQNQWVDVPHLHGYLTAILVTFCRLYQTTSSKV
;
A
#
# COMPACT_ATOMS: atom_id res chain seq x y z
N MET A 1 -11.57 48.85 15.96
CA MET A 1 -11.75 49.29 14.55
C MET A 1 -10.47 49.42 13.75
N ARG A 2 -9.42 50.15 14.20
CA ARG A 2 -8.17 50.31 13.42
C ARG A 2 -7.40 48.99 13.18
N LYS A 3 -7.31 48.12 14.19
CA LYS A 3 -6.65 46.79 14.05
C LYS A 3 -7.42 45.84 13.11
N LEU A 4 -8.75 45.94 13.08
CA LEU A 4 -9.58 45.11 12.20
C LEU A 4 -9.41 45.52 10.74
N LYS A 5 -9.41 46.83 10.44
CA LYS A 5 -9.15 47.35 9.09
C LYS A 5 -7.77 46.99 8.55
N ALA A 6 -6.73 47.05 9.40
CA ALA A 6 -5.37 46.67 9.02
C ALA A 6 -5.27 45.17 8.65
N SER A 7 -5.96 44.30 9.40
CA SER A 7 -6.01 42.85 9.11
C SER A 7 -6.81 42.51 7.84
N THR A 8 -7.86 43.30 7.52
CA THR A 8 -8.62 43.11 6.28
C THR A 8 -7.82 43.51 5.04
N GLU A 9 -7.03 44.58 5.13
CA GLU A 9 -6.17 45.01 4.01
C GLU A 9 -5.03 44.02 3.76
N GLN A 10 -4.44 43.48 4.83
CA GLN A 10 -3.40 42.45 4.72
C GLN A 10 -3.92 41.17 4.03
N MET A 11 -5.09 40.66 4.42
CA MET A 11 -5.69 39.49 3.75
C MET A 11 -6.00 39.76 2.28
N ARG A 12 -6.38 41.00 1.93
CA ARG A 12 -6.65 41.39 0.55
C ARG A 12 -5.38 41.38 -0.31
N GLU A 13 -4.26 41.87 0.23
CA GLU A 13 -2.97 41.84 -0.44
C GLU A 13 -2.48 40.39 -0.66
N GLU A 14 -2.64 39.52 0.34
CA GLU A 14 -2.29 38.08 0.24
C GLU A 14 -3.13 37.36 -0.84
N LEU A 15 -4.43 37.66 -0.94
CA LEU A 15 -5.31 37.06 -1.94
C LEU A 15 -4.95 37.49 -3.38
N ILE A 16 -4.55 38.76 -3.56
CA ILE A 16 -4.08 39.29 -4.85
C ILE A 16 -2.77 38.61 -5.24
N GLN A 17 -1.83 38.44 -4.30
CA GLN A 17 -0.57 37.73 -4.57
C GLN A 17 -0.81 36.27 -4.97
N LEU A 18 -1.75 35.59 -4.30
CA LEU A 18 -2.11 34.20 -4.62
C LEU A 18 -2.76 34.10 -6.01
N THR A 19 -3.64 35.04 -6.36
CA THR A 19 -4.32 35.08 -7.66
C THR A 19 -3.32 35.30 -8.80
N ASN A 20 -2.42 36.28 -8.66
CA ASN A 20 -1.36 36.54 -9.65
C ASN A 20 -0.39 35.36 -9.78
N SER A 21 -0.11 34.65 -8.68
CA SER A 21 0.72 33.44 -8.68
C SER A 21 0.04 32.29 -9.44
N MET A 22 -1.28 32.13 -9.28
CA MET A 22 -2.07 31.13 -10.01
C MET A 22 -2.16 31.44 -11.50
N GLU A 23 -2.40 32.70 -11.88
CA GLU A 23 -2.42 33.13 -13.29
C GLU A 23 -1.07 32.88 -13.96
N LYS A 24 0.03 33.22 -13.29
CA LYS A 24 1.38 32.97 -13.81
C LYS A 24 1.68 31.47 -14.00
N ARG A 25 1.15 30.61 -13.12
CA ARG A 25 1.25 29.14 -13.27
C ARG A 25 0.40 28.64 -14.44
N TYR A 26 -0.80 29.20 -14.62
CA TYR A 26 -1.68 28.87 -15.73
C TYR A 26 -1.05 29.28 -17.08
N GLU A 27 -0.51 30.49 -17.18
CA GLU A 27 0.24 30.96 -18.36
C GLU A 27 1.45 30.07 -18.66
N ALA A 28 2.19 29.63 -17.64
CA ALA A 28 3.30 28.69 -17.81
C ALA A 28 2.84 27.32 -18.33
N ILE A 29 1.68 26.84 -17.90
CA ILE A 29 1.08 25.59 -18.40
C ILE A 29 0.64 25.76 -19.87
N VAL A 30 0.02 26.89 -20.22
CA VAL A 30 -0.40 27.20 -21.59
C VAL A 30 0.81 27.33 -22.52
N GLN A 31 1.87 28.03 -22.10
CA GLN A 31 3.09 28.16 -22.88
C GLN A 31 3.81 26.82 -23.06
N ALA A 32 3.89 26.01 -21.99
CA ALA A 32 4.44 24.66 -22.09
C ALA A 32 3.61 23.75 -23.02
N ARG A 33 2.31 24.00 -23.20
CA ARG A 33 1.44 23.28 -24.15
C ARG A 33 1.72 23.71 -25.58
N GLU A 34 1.95 25.00 -25.82
CA GLU A 34 2.31 25.55 -27.13
C GLU A 34 3.71 25.07 -27.57
N GLU A 35 4.68 25.05 -26.66
CA GLU A 35 6.03 24.52 -26.91
C GLU A 35 5.99 23.01 -27.25
N VAL A 36 5.18 22.22 -26.52
CA VAL A 36 4.95 20.81 -26.85
C VAL A 36 4.27 20.64 -28.21
N HIS A 37 3.34 21.52 -28.59
CA HIS A 37 2.70 21.49 -29.91
C HIS A 37 3.68 21.83 -31.05
N GLN A 38 4.58 22.80 -30.86
CA GLN A 38 5.62 23.12 -31.83
C GLN A 38 6.68 22.02 -31.94
N LEU A 39 7.03 21.36 -30.83
CA LEU A 39 7.88 20.17 -30.83
C LEU A 39 7.22 18.99 -31.55
N PHE A 40 5.89 18.85 -31.45
CA PHE A 40 5.11 17.85 -32.16
C PHE A 40 5.10 18.10 -33.69
N LEU A 41 4.90 19.34 -34.13
CA LEU A 41 4.99 19.72 -35.54
C LEU A 41 6.41 19.55 -36.12
N ALA A 42 7.45 19.72 -35.28
CA ALA A 42 8.83 19.45 -35.66
C ALA A 42 9.15 17.93 -35.69
N ALA A 43 8.46 17.13 -34.86
CA ALA A 43 8.60 15.68 -34.80
C ALA A 43 7.93 14.95 -35.98
N GLU A 44 6.87 15.51 -36.59
CA GLU A 44 6.24 14.97 -37.81
C GLU A 44 7.20 14.87 -39.02
N ALA A 45 8.38 15.51 -38.96
CA ALA A 45 9.39 15.47 -40.01
C ALA A 45 10.44 14.33 -39.88
N LEU A 46 10.46 13.57 -38.78
CA LEU A 46 11.46 12.51 -38.50
C LEU A 46 10.78 11.31 -37.81
N ASP A 47 10.70 10.19 -38.54
CA ASP A 47 10.23 8.85 -38.13
C ASP A 47 9.17 8.79 -37.00
N ALA A 48 7.91 8.78 -37.42
CA ALA A 48 6.73 9.03 -36.58
C ALA A 48 6.62 8.11 -35.35
N GLN A 49 7.18 6.90 -35.39
CA GLN A 49 7.00 5.92 -34.31
C GLN A 49 8.06 6.06 -33.20
N GLU A 50 9.31 6.38 -33.53
CA GLU A 50 10.33 6.70 -32.52
C GLU A 50 10.02 8.05 -31.86
N ALA A 51 9.55 9.03 -32.63
CA ALA A 51 9.17 10.34 -32.11
C ALA A 51 7.89 10.31 -31.24
N GLU A 52 6.89 9.49 -31.58
CA GLU A 52 5.68 9.29 -30.78
C GLU A 52 5.99 8.59 -29.44
N ASN A 53 6.89 7.59 -29.45
CA ASN A 53 7.36 6.93 -28.23
C ASN A 53 8.19 7.88 -27.33
N LEU A 54 9.10 8.67 -27.92
CA LEU A 54 9.84 9.72 -27.20
C LEU A 54 8.91 10.79 -26.61
N SER A 55 7.85 11.14 -27.33
CA SER A 55 6.82 12.07 -26.86
C SER A 55 6.00 11.48 -25.71
N ALA A 56 5.58 10.21 -25.81
CA ALA A 56 4.84 9.51 -24.77
C ALA A 56 5.68 9.35 -23.48
N ASP A 57 6.94 8.97 -23.58
CA ASP A 57 7.86 8.87 -22.45
C ASP A 57 8.12 10.24 -21.80
N HIS A 58 8.21 11.29 -22.63
CA HIS A 58 8.34 12.66 -22.14
C HIS A 58 7.09 13.11 -21.37
N ILE A 59 5.89 12.85 -21.89
CA ILE A 59 4.61 13.13 -21.22
C ILE A 59 4.54 12.36 -19.90
N ARG A 60 4.82 11.05 -19.92
CA ARG A 60 4.82 10.18 -18.73
C ARG A 60 5.74 10.71 -17.65
N THR A 61 6.95 11.13 -18.02
CA THR A 61 7.93 11.70 -17.09
C THR A 61 7.47 13.04 -16.51
N LYS A 62 6.86 13.90 -17.33
CA LYS A 62 6.36 15.21 -16.89
C LYS A 62 5.17 15.08 -15.95
N GLU A 63 4.20 14.21 -16.26
CA GLU A 63 3.06 13.92 -15.40
C GLU A 63 3.49 13.35 -14.05
N MET A 64 4.42 12.39 -14.06
CA MET A 64 4.99 11.80 -12.86
C MET A 64 5.66 12.86 -11.98
N LYS A 65 6.45 13.76 -12.58
CA LYS A 65 7.09 14.87 -11.86
C LYS A 65 6.06 15.78 -11.19
N ILE A 66 5.05 16.22 -11.93
CA ILE A 66 3.99 17.12 -11.42
C ILE A 66 3.22 16.43 -10.29
N PHE A 67 2.85 15.17 -10.46
CA PHE A 67 2.14 14.38 -9.45
C PHE A 67 2.89 14.36 -8.11
N PHE A 68 4.18 14.04 -8.14
CA PHE A 68 5.00 13.99 -6.93
C PHE A 68 5.29 15.38 -6.33
N GLU A 69 5.39 16.42 -7.15
CA GLU A 69 5.59 17.80 -6.69
C GLU A 69 4.35 18.37 -5.98
N ASN A 70 3.14 18.01 -6.45
CA ASN A 70 1.88 18.45 -5.85
C ASN A 70 1.63 17.79 -4.47
N ARG A 71 2.13 16.57 -4.27
CA ARG A 71 2.02 15.78 -3.03
C ARG A 71 0.57 15.47 -2.63
N GLU A 72 -0.37 15.43 -3.58
CA GLU A 72 -1.80 15.24 -3.31
C GLU A 72 -2.24 13.77 -3.36
N GLY A 73 -1.38 12.91 -3.89
CA GLY A 73 -1.67 11.49 -4.03
C GLY A 73 -2.73 11.20 -5.07
N VAL A 74 -3.07 9.92 -5.20
CA VAL A 74 -4.12 9.44 -6.10
C VAL A 74 -5.48 9.98 -5.66
N LYS A 75 -5.73 10.08 -4.34
CA LYS A 75 -6.98 10.68 -3.85
C LYS A 75 -7.13 12.14 -4.31
N GLY A 76 -6.07 12.94 -4.26
CA GLY A 76 -6.12 14.31 -4.75
C GLY A 76 -6.44 14.42 -6.23
N LEU A 77 -5.96 13.48 -7.05
CA LEU A 77 -6.34 13.38 -8.47
C LEU A 77 -7.84 13.11 -8.62
N VAL A 78 -8.36 12.12 -7.89
CA VAL A 78 -9.79 11.76 -7.91
C VAL A 78 -10.66 12.92 -7.43
N ASP A 79 -10.31 13.57 -6.33
CA ASP A 79 -11.03 14.73 -5.78
C ASP A 79 -11.03 15.91 -6.76
N SER A 80 -10.02 16.02 -7.63
CA SER A 80 -9.91 17.04 -8.69
C SER A 80 -10.59 16.65 -10.01
N GLY A 81 -11.17 15.45 -10.11
CA GLY A 81 -11.84 14.95 -11.32
C GLY A 81 -10.89 14.50 -12.43
N ILE A 82 -9.60 14.30 -12.13
CA ILE A 82 -8.63 13.73 -13.08
C ILE A 82 -8.87 12.22 -13.18
N THR A 83 -8.94 11.69 -14.41
CA THR A 83 -9.29 10.28 -14.63
C THR A 83 -8.14 9.32 -14.30
N ILE A 84 -7.09 9.30 -15.11
CA ILE A 84 -5.90 8.49 -14.91
C ILE A 84 -4.73 9.17 -15.62
N LEU A 85 -3.58 9.23 -14.96
CA LEU A 85 -2.35 9.74 -15.58
C LEU A 85 -1.66 8.61 -16.36
N SER A 86 -0.98 8.95 -17.45
CA SER A 86 -0.34 7.99 -18.35
C SER A 86 0.66 7.08 -17.63
N PHE A 87 1.27 7.53 -16.52
CA PHE A 87 2.22 6.72 -15.78
C PHE A 87 1.57 5.61 -14.93
N PHE A 88 0.27 5.70 -14.62
CA PHE A 88 -0.51 4.63 -13.99
C PHE A 88 -1.00 3.60 -15.01
N ILE A 89 -1.01 3.96 -16.30
CA ILE A 89 -1.41 3.06 -17.37
C ILE A 89 -0.32 2.01 -17.55
N ARG A 90 -0.74 0.75 -17.44
CA ARG A 90 0.12 -0.40 -17.66
C ARG A 90 0.20 -0.76 -19.13
N SER A 91 1.36 -1.23 -19.58
CA SER A 91 1.50 -1.78 -20.93
C SER A 91 0.62 -3.03 -21.08
N PRO A 92 -0.09 -3.21 -22.22
CA PRO A 92 -0.90 -4.40 -22.51
C PRO A 92 -0.19 -5.73 -22.21
N GLU A 93 1.12 -5.80 -22.46
CA GLU A 93 1.97 -6.97 -22.22
C GLU A 93 2.17 -7.32 -20.74
N THR A 94 1.84 -6.39 -19.83
CA THR A 94 1.98 -6.58 -18.39
C THR A 94 0.67 -6.96 -17.71
N PHE A 95 -0.46 -6.94 -18.44
CA PHE A 95 -1.67 -7.58 -17.95
C PHE A 95 -1.43 -9.09 -17.99
N PRO A 96 -1.70 -9.82 -16.91
CA PRO A 96 -1.66 -11.27 -16.99
C PRO A 96 -2.67 -11.71 -18.05
N GLU A 97 -2.20 -12.33 -19.14
CA GLU A 97 -3.00 -12.84 -20.28
C GLU A 97 -4.11 -13.84 -19.90
N ASN A 98 -4.29 -14.13 -18.61
CA ASN A 98 -5.15 -15.19 -18.09
C ASN A 98 -6.24 -14.70 -17.13
N ALA A 99 -6.73 -13.46 -17.27
CA ALA A 99 -8.07 -13.11 -16.78
C ALA A 99 -9.13 -13.66 -17.76
N SER A 100 -9.13 -14.98 -18.00
CA SER A 100 -10.23 -15.61 -18.72
C SER A 100 -11.48 -15.53 -17.84
N THR A 101 -12.39 -14.63 -18.22
CA THR A 101 -13.76 -14.56 -17.68
C THR A 101 -14.59 -15.82 -17.97
N ASP A 102 -14.04 -16.78 -18.73
CA ASP A 102 -14.65 -18.05 -19.11
C ASP A 102 -14.08 -19.28 -18.39
N ALA A 103 -13.17 -19.11 -17.41
CA ALA A 103 -12.82 -20.24 -16.56
C ALA A 103 -14.08 -20.64 -15.74
N PRO A 104 -14.58 -21.89 -15.84
CA PRO A 104 -15.70 -22.31 -15.01
C PRO A 104 -15.37 -22.05 -13.54
N LEU A 105 -16.39 -21.74 -12.74
CA LEU A 105 -16.42 -21.58 -11.27
C LEU A 105 -15.78 -22.74 -10.45
N THR A 106 -15.10 -23.66 -11.11
CA THR A 106 -14.41 -24.87 -10.67
C THR A 106 -12.90 -24.59 -10.60
N THR A 107 -12.41 -23.79 -9.67
CA THR A 107 -12.28 -24.12 -8.26
C THR A 107 -12.11 -22.82 -7.49
N ARG A 108 -13.07 -22.45 -6.62
CA ARG A 108 -12.82 -21.41 -5.62
C ARG A 108 -11.59 -21.84 -4.82
N LEU A 109 -10.50 -21.11 -4.92
CA LEU A 109 -9.33 -21.32 -4.07
C LEU A 109 -9.82 -21.30 -2.61
N GLN A 110 -9.70 -22.44 -1.94
CA GLN A 110 -9.98 -22.52 -0.52
C GLN A 110 -8.73 -22.09 0.22
N VAL A 111 -8.68 -20.82 0.58
CA VAL A 111 -7.64 -20.31 1.46
C VAL A 111 -7.76 -21.03 2.82
N PRO A 112 -6.70 -21.68 3.32
CA PRO A 112 -6.73 -22.33 4.62
C PRO A 112 -7.13 -21.34 5.71
N VAL A 113 -8.06 -21.74 6.58
CA VAL A 113 -8.42 -21.00 7.79
C VAL A 113 -7.86 -21.75 8.98
N ILE A 114 -7.04 -21.07 9.77
CA ILE A 114 -6.40 -21.61 10.97
C ILE A 114 -7.01 -20.92 12.19
N ASP A 115 -7.58 -21.74 13.06
CA ASP A 115 -8.08 -21.31 14.36
C ASP A 115 -6.94 -21.31 15.39
N LEU A 116 -6.60 -20.12 15.90
CA LEU A 116 -5.53 -19.95 16.88
C LEU A 116 -5.99 -20.15 18.32
N GLU A 117 -7.27 -20.44 18.57
CA GLU A 117 -7.77 -20.69 19.92
C GLU A 117 -7.04 -21.89 20.56
N GLY A 118 -6.53 -21.68 21.78
CA GLY A 118 -5.85 -22.75 22.52
C GLY A 118 -4.47 -23.12 21.96
N PHE A 119 -3.77 -22.21 21.27
CA PHE A 119 -2.39 -22.40 20.81
C PHE A 119 -1.37 -22.67 21.94
N GLU A 120 -1.73 -22.46 23.21
CA GLU A 120 -0.94 -22.82 24.40
C GLU A 120 -1.30 -24.21 24.98
N SER A 121 -2.28 -24.89 24.39
CA SER A 121 -2.77 -26.20 24.84
C SER A 121 -2.25 -27.35 23.96
N GLU A 122 -2.79 -28.55 24.16
CA GLU A 122 -2.54 -29.72 23.30
C GLU A 122 -2.86 -29.48 21.81
N ARG A 123 -3.71 -28.48 21.50
CA ARG A 123 -4.01 -28.06 20.11
C ARG A 123 -2.81 -27.45 19.39
N ARG A 124 -1.77 -27.02 20.10
CA ARG A 124 -0.61 -26.36 19.48
C ARG A 124 0.01 -27.19 18.35
N ARG A 125 0.12 -28.51 18.53
CA ARG A 125 0.69 -29.39 17.50
C ARG A 125 -0.13 -29.35 16.21
N GLU A 126 -1.45 -29.43 16.33
CA GLU A 126 -2.38 -29.33 15.20
C GLU A 126 -2.25 -27.98 14.49
N ILE A 127 -2.19 -26.88 15.25
CA ILE A 127 -2.03 -25.53 14.70
C ILE A 127 -0.69 -25.38 13.96
N VAL A 128 0.40 -25.88 14.55
CA VAL A 128 1.74 -25.88 13.93
C VAL A 128 1.75 -26.69 12.63
N ASP A 129 1.12 -27.87 12.61
CA ASP A 129 1.02 -28.69 11.42
C ASP A 129 0.19 -28.00 10.32
N ALA A 130 -0.94 -27.38 10.68
CA ALA A 130 -1.75 -26.59 9.74
C ALA A 130 -0.98 -25.39 9.15
N ILE A 131 -0.19 -24.68 9.97
CA ILE A 131 0.66 -23.59 9.51
C ILE A 131 1.75 -24.12 8.57
N ARG A 132 2.36 -25.27 8.90
CA ARG A 132 3.36 -25.92 8.03
C ARG A 132 2.76 -26.24 6.66
N ASP A 133 1.59 -26.85 6.64
CA ASP A 133 0.91 -27.24 5.39
C ASP A 133 0.53 -26.01 4.55
N ALA A 134 -0.01 -24.97 5.18
CA ALA A 134 -0.34 -23.71 4.49
C ALA A 134 0.92 -23.04 3.92
N ALA A 135 2.02 -23.04 4.67
CA ALA A 135 3.29 -22.48 4.22
C ALA A 135 3.91 -23.24 3.04
N GLN A 136 3.78 -24.57 3.00
CA GLN A 136 4.30 -25.39 1.91
C GLN A 136 3.48 -25.30 0.63
N THR A 137 2.17 -25.12 0.76
CA THR A 137 1.23 -25.22 -0.37
C THR A 137 0.92 -23.87 -1.00
N LEU A 138 0.51 -22.89 -0.18
CA LEU A 138 0.03 -21.60 -0.65
C LEU A 138 0.93 -20.43 -0.22
N GLY A 139 1.68 -20.59 0.87
CA GLY A 139 2.41 -19.49 1.50
C GLY A 139 1.50 -18.41 2.09
N PHE A 140 0.24 -18.78 2.34
CA PHE A 140 -0.86 -17.86 2.60
C PHE A 140 -1.96 -18.59 3.39
N PHE A 141 -2.47 -17.97 4.45
CA PHE A 141 -3.62 -18.51 5.21
C PHE A 141 -4.36 -17.40 5.94
N ARG A 142 -5.57 -17.71 6.39
CA ARG A 142 -6.39 -16.86 7.25
C ARG A 142 -6.38 -17.35 8.67
N MET A 143 -6.61 -16.42 9.59
CA MET A 143 -6.60 -16.67 11.02
C MET A 143 -7.94 -16.26 11.61
N VAL A 144 -8.44 -17.08 12.53
CA VAL A 144 -9.53 -16.74 13.47
C VAL A 144 -9.07 -16.94 14.90
N ASN A 145 -9.79 -16.35 15.85
CA ASN A 145 -9.44 -16.38 17.27
C ASN A 145 -7.99 -15.96 17.53
N HIS A 146 -7.50 -15.00 16.74
CA HIS A 146 -6.12 -14.50 16.76
C HIS A 146 -5.85 -13.46 17.87
N GLY A 147 -6.81 -13.22 18.77
CA GLY A 147 -6.65 -12.33 19.92
C GLY A 147 -6.79 -10.83 19.63
N VAL A 148 -6.96 -10.41 18.37
CA VAL A 148 -7.23 -9.00 18.03
C VAL A 148 -8.75 -8.77 18.04
N PRO A 149 -9.30 -7.89 18.88
CA PRO A 149 -10.74 -7.63 18.92
C PRO A 149 -11.27 -7.08 17.59
N ILE A 150 -12.48 -7.51 17.19
CA ILE A 150 -13.14 -7.03 15.96
C ILE A 150 -13.30 -5.51 15.98
N SER A 151 -13.73 -4.94 17.11
CA SER A 151 -13.86 -3.49 17.26
C SER A 151 -12.54 -2.77 17.00
N THR A 152 -11.41 -3.31 17.48
CA THR A 152 -10.09 -2.72 17.24
C THR A 152 -9.69 -2.77 15.76
N MET A 153 -10.08 -3.83 15.04
CA MET A 153 -9.86 -3.91 13.59
C MET A 153 -10.72 -2.90 12.83
N GLU A 154 -11.98 -2.73 13.22
CA GLU A 154 -12.91 -1.76 12.63
C GLU A 154 -12.44 -0.31 12.89
N ASP A 155 -12.06 0.00 14.14
CA ASP A 155 -11.50 1.29 14.53
C ASP A 155 -10.22 1.61 13.74
N MET A 156 -9.36 0.60 13.50
CA MET A 156 -8.16 0.75 12.69
C MET A 156 -8.49 1.09 11.24
N LEU A 157 -9.44 0.37 10.61
CA LEU A 157 -9.88 0.66 9.24
C LEU A 157 -10.47 2.06 9.13
N ASP A 158 -11.31 2.47 10.07
CA ASP A 158 -11.91 3.81 10.09
C ASP A 158 -10.87 4.90 10.32
N ALA A 159 -9.89 4.67 11.19
CA ALA A 159 -8.78 5.58 11.40
C ALA A 159 -7.92 5.76 10.14
N VAL A 160 -7.72 4.68 9.36
CA VAL A 160 -7.04 4.76 8.07
C VAL A 160 -7.85 5.59 7.08
N ARG A 161 -9.17 5.37 6.95
CA ARG A 161 -10.05 6.18 6.08
C ARG A 161 -9.99 7.66 6.48
N GLN A 162 -10.22 7.96 7.76
CA GLN A 162 -10.20 9.33 8.28
C GLN A 162 -8.87 10.03 8.05
N SER A 163 -7.74 9.30 8.12
CA SER A 163 -6.42 9.86 7.84
C SER A 163 -6.22 10.26 6.37
N HIS A 164 -6.78 9.51 5.42
CA HIS A 164 -6.71 9.81 3.99
C HIS A 164 -7.70 10.90 3.55
N GLU A 165 -8.84 11.02 4.26
CA GLU A 165 -9.84 12.07 4.10
C GLU A 165 -9.46 13.42 4.74
N GLN A 166 -8.33 13.49 5.46
CA GLN A 166 -7.85 14.77 6.01
C GLN A 166 -7.60 15.80 4.89
N PRO A 167 -7.81 17.10 5.18
CA PRO A 167 -7.38 18.18 4.30
C PRO A 167 -5.93 18.04 3.88
N GLN A 168 -5.67 18.38 2.62
CA GLN A 168 -4.37 18.19 1.99
C GLN A 168 -3.21 18.87 2.74
N GLU A 169 -3.44 20.04 3.31
CA GLU A 169 -2.45 20.78 4.09
C GLU A 169 -2.02 20.03 5.37
N LEU A 170 -2.92 19.26 5.98
CA LEU A 170 -2.59 18.43 7.13
C LEU A 170 -1.83 17.17 6.70
N LYS A 171 -2.20 16.55 5.58
CA LYS A 171 -1.48 15.37 5.04
C LYS A 171 -0.06 15.72 4.58
N LYS A 172 0.15 16.88 3.95
CA LYS A 172 1.47 17.39 3.54
C LYS A 172 2.47 17.48 4.69
N ALA A 173 2.01 17.79 5.91
CA ALA A 173 2.86 17.85 7.10
C ALA A 173 3.47 16.49 7.49
N TRP A 174 2.84 15.39 7.06
CA TRP A 174 3.29 14.01 7.31
C TRP A 174 4.01 13.39 6.10
N TYR A 175 4.12 14.13 5.00
CA TYR A 175 4.92 13.72 3.84
C TYR A 175 6.40 14.03 4.09
N SER A 176 7.24 12.99 4.10
CA SER A 176 8.70 13.12 4.14
C SER A 176 9.33 12.17 3.14
N ARG A 177 10.37 12.64 2.45
CA ARG A 177 11.23 11.85 1.54
C ARG A 177 12.53 11.39 2.19
N ASN A 178 12.82 11.80 3.43
CA ASN A 178 14.18 11.69 3.98
C ASN A 178 14.49 10.28 4.48
N GLU A 179 15.70 9.81 4.16
CA GLU A 179 16.34 8.57 4.64
C GLU A 179 16.68 8.60 6.14
N THR A 180 16.47 9.74 6.83
CA THR A 180 16.86 9.95 8.24
C THR A 180 15.93 9.28 9.26
N GLY A 181 15.01 8.42 8.81
CA GLY A 181 14.18 7.59 9.68
C GLY A 181 12.96 8.32 10.21
N GLN A 182 11.84 7.59 10.13
CA GLN A 182 10.49 7.93 10.58
C GLN A 182 9.69 8.90 9.70
N ARG A 183 8.60 8.32 9.16
CA ARG A 183 7.34 8.90 8.63
C ARG A 183 7.32 9.02 7.11
N ILE A 184 6.38 8.32 6.48
CA ILE A 184 6.09 8.48 5.05
C ILE A 184 4.57 8.39 4.85
N PHE A 185 3.89 9.51 4.58
CA PHE A 185 2.79 9.44 3.61
C PHE A 185 3.47 9.16 2.27
N ASP A 186 3.44 7.91 1.84
CA ASP A 186 4.01 7.48 0.58
C ASP A 186 2.93 7.56 -0.51
N TYR A 187 3.01 8.58 -1.34
CA TYR A 187 2.20 8.70 -2.54
C TYR A 187 2.82 7.89 -3.70
N ASN A 188 3.27 6.65 -3.46
CA ASN A 188 3.92 5.75 -4.43
C ASN A 188 5.37 6.10 -4.86
N THR A 189 6.23 6.51 -3.94
CA THR A 189 7.55 7.03 -4.27
C THR A 189 8.68 6.00 -4.20
N ASN A 190 8.57 4.91 -3.42
CA ASN A 190 9.71 4.01 -3.24
C ASN A 190 9.52 2.55 -3.68
N ILE A 191 8.27 2.06 -3.76
CA ILE A 191 8.05 0.61 -3.96
C ILE A 191 7.51 0.33 -5.36
N LYS A 192 6.55 1.13 -5.86
CA LYS A 192 5.91 0.98 -7.18
C LYS A 192 5.21 2.27 -7.60
N VAL A 193 5.85 3.08 -8.43
CA VAL A 193 5.34 4.39 -8.90
C VAL A 193 4.05 4.32 -9.72
N ASP A 194 3.64 3.12 -10.13
CA ASP A 194 2.52 2.82 -11.02
C ASP A 194 1.26 2.30 -10.29
N ALA A 195 1.24 2.28 -8.95
CA ALA A 195 0.11 1.76 -8.18
C ALA A 195 -0.99 2.82 -7.95
N TRP A 196 -2.24 2.52 -8.29
CA TRP A 196 -3.40 3.39 -8.02
C TRP A 196 -3.82 3.31 -6.54
N ARG A 197 -2.97 3.86 -5.66
CA ARG A 197 -3.21 3.93 -4.21
C ARG A 197 -2.47 5.09 -3.55
N ASP A 198 -2.91 5.45 -2.36
CA ASP A 198 -2.13 6.25 -1.42
C ASP A 198 -1.72 5.36 -0.24
N THR A 199 -0.55 5.59 0.34
CA THR A 199 -0.07 4.80 1.49
C THR A 199 0.37 5.70 2.63
N LEU A 200 -0.08 5.42 3.84
CA LEU A 200 0.53 5.94 5.06
C LEU A 200 1.38 4.83 5.69
N ALA A 201 2.70 4.95 5.55
CA ALA A 201 3.70 4.03 6.06
C ALA A 201 4.34 4.56 7.34
N ILE A 202 4.40 3.71 8.36
CA ILE A 202 5.04 4.01 9.64
C ILE A 202 5.98 2.87 10.01
N GLU A 203 7.26 3.19 10.14
CA GLU A 203 8.33 2.24 10.45
C GLU A 203 8.78 2.32 11.91
N PHE A 204 9.03 1.16 12.48
CA PHE A 204 9.53 0.96 13.84
C PHE A 204 10.72 0.00 13.77
N PRO A 205 11.90 0.46 13.33
CA PRO A 205 13.04 -0.42 13.02
C PRO A 205 13.54 -1.24 14.22
N TYR A 206 13.31 -0.74 15.44
CA TYR A 206 13.73 -1.40 16.68
C TYR A 206 12.55 -1.97 17.49
N GLY A 207 11.34 -1.99 16.92
CA GLY A 207 10.12 -2.46 17.61
C GLY A 207 9.49 -1.45 18.56
N GLU A 208 10.08 -0.26 18.70
CA GLU A 208 9.55 0.81 19.54
C GLU A 208 8.66 1.77 18.73
N LEU A 209 7.41 1.92 19.16
CA LEU A 209 6.42 2.80 18.57
C LEU A 209 6.66 4.25 19.00
N ASN A 210 7.12 5.10 18.09
CA ASN A 210 7.09 6.54 18.31
C ASN A 210 5.68 7.08 18.06
N GLU A 211 4.88 7.24 19.11
CA GLU A 211 3.50 7.75 18.99
C GLU A 211 3.39 9.12 18.31
N GLN A 212 4.42 9.96 18.48
CA GLN A 212 4.48 11.29 17.84
C GLN A 212 4.74 11.20 16.34
N ALA A 213 5.13 10.02 15.84
CA ALA A 213 5.23 9.70 14.42
C ALA A 213 3.89 9.29 13.80
N ILE A 214 2.82 9.19 14.59
CA ILE A 214 1.48 8.85 14.11
C ILE A 214 0.61 10.11 14.04
N PRO A 215 -0.10 10.35 12.91
CA PRO A 215 -1.05 11.44 12.78
C PRO A 215 -2.11 11.41 13.87
N GLN A 216 -2.37 12.56 14.50
CA GLN A 216 -3.27 12.66 15.65
C GLN A 216 -4.66 12.06 15.37
N VAL A 217 -5.20 12.25 14.16
CA VAL A 217 -6.51 11.73 13.74
C VAL A 217 -6.63 10.20 13.84
N CYS A 218 -5.52 9.47 13.72
CA CYS A 218 -5.52 8.01 13.70
C CYS A 218 -4.65 7.39 14.81
N ARG A 219 -4.13 8.22 15.73
CA ARG A 219 -3.11 7.80 16.69
C ARG A 219 -3.61 6.74 17.65
N GLU A 220 -4.74 6.98 18.29
CA GLU A 220 -5.28 6.10 19.33
C GLU A 220 -5.60 4.70 18.77
N ALA A 221 -6.41 4.62 17.71
CA ALA A 221 -6.77 3.37 17.06
C ALA A 221 -5.53 2.59 16.56
N LYS A 222 -4.54 3.28 15.97
CA LYS A 222 -3.28 2.65 15.52
C LYS A 222 -2.46 2.10 16.67
N ILE A 223 -2.30 2.87 17.75
CA ILE A 223 -1.58 2.42 18.94
C ILE A 223 -2.26 1.17 19.51
N GLU A 224 -3.58 1.20 19.65
CA GLU A 224 -4.33 0.09 20.22
C GLU A 224 -4.22 -1.16 19.34
N TYR A 225 -4.48 -1.03 18.03
CA TYR A 225 -4.31 -2.13 17.08
C TYR A 225 -2.90 -2.72 17.12
N MET A 226 -1.87 -1.87 17.21
CA MET A 226 -0.49 -2.33 17.24
C MET A 226 -0.11 -3.12 18.48
N LYS A 227 -0.71 -2.82 19.65
CA LYS A 227 -0.48 -3.64 20.85
C LYS A 227 -0.89 -5.09 20.59
N HIS A 228 -2.07 -5.31 20.00
CA HIS A 228 -2.58 -6.64 19.69
C HIS A 228 -1.77 -7.32 18.58
N VAL A 229 -1.42 -6.59 17.52
CA VAL A 229 -0.65 -7.15 16.40
C VAL A 229 0.79 -7.51 16.81
N VAL A 230 1.42 -6.76 17.71
CA VAL A 230 2.75 -7.12 18.23
C VAL A 230 2.71 -8.44 19.00
N GLN A 231 1.68 -8.65 19.83
CA GLN A 231 1.48 -9.92 20.54
C GLN A 231 1.20 -11.06 19.56
N LEU A 232 0.30 -10.84 18.60
CA LEU A 232 0.01 -11.81 17.54
C LEU A 232 1.27 -12.17 16.73
N LYS A 233 2.09 -11.18 16.40
CA LYS A 233 3.37 -11.36 15.70
C LYS A 233 4.26 -12.34 16.46
N GLU A 234 4.44 -12.14 17.76
CA GLU A 234 5.24 -13.03 18.61
C GLU A 234 4.69 -14.47 18.59
N THR A 235 3.39 -14.63 18.81
CA THR A 235 2.73 -15.94 18.72
C THR A 235 2.93 -16.62 17.37
N LEU A 236 2.73 -15.89 16.27
CA LEU A 236 2.88 -16.45 14.93
C LEU A 236 4.31 -16.88 14.64
N PHE A 237 5.30 -16.09 15.04
CA PHE A 237 6.68 -16.47 14.85
C PHE A 237 7.06 -17.73 15.65
N GLU A 238 6.57 -17.91 16.87
CA GLU A 238 6.83 -19.15 17.62
C GLU A 238 6.28 -20.37 16.89
N LEU A 239 5.02 -20.27 16.44
CA LEU A 239 4.34 -21.33 15.71
C LEU A 239 5.03 -21.63 14.37
N LEU A 240 5.45 -20.58 13.65
CA LEU A 240 6.21 -20.69 12.40
C LEU A 240 7.56 -21.37 12.62
N PHE A 241 8.30 -20.98 13.66
CA PHE A 241 9.59 -21.61 13.97
C PHE A 241 9.44 -23.07 14.37
N GLU A 242 8.41 -23.43 15.13
CA GLU A 242 8.09 -24.85 15.37
C GLU A 242 7.69 -25.59 14.10
N ALA A 243 6.97 -24.94 13.18
CA ALA A 243 6.65 -25.52 11.88
C ALA A 243 7.92 -25.83 11.07
N LEU A 244 8.99 -25.05 11.25
CA LEU A 244 10.34 -25.30 10.69
C LEU A 244 11.15 -26.36 11.46
N GLY A 245 10.66 -26.86 12.60
CA GLY A 245 11.43 -27.73 13.50
C GLY A 245 12.48 -26.99 14.33
N LEU A 246 12.37 -25.67 14.44
CA LEU A 246 13.21 -24.83 15.30
C LEU A 246 12.62 -24.71 16.70
N ARG A 247 13.43 -24.25 17.66
CA ARG A 247 12.97 -23.97 19.02
C ARG A 247 12.11 -22.70 19.08
N ARG A 248 11.14 -22.67 19.99
CA ARG A 248 10.23 -21.53 20.23
C ARG A 248 10.98 -20.24 20.57
N ASP A 249 12.03 -20.34 21.38
CA ASP A 249 12.82 -19.21 21.88
C ASP A 249 13.73 -18.56 20.82
N TYR A 250 13.73 -19.06 19.58
CA TYR A 250 14.59 -18.58 18.52
C TYR A 250 14.32 -17.11 18.15
N LEU A 251 13.07 -16.63 18.32
CA LEU A 251 12.69 -15.22 18.15
C LEU A 251 13.55 -14.24 18.95
N GLY A 252 13.74 -14.53 20.24
CA GLY A 252 14.49 -13.66 21.15
C GLY A 252 15.96 -13.51 20.76
N SER A 253 16.45 -14.37 19.87
CA SER A 253 17.83 -14.37 19.38
C SER A 253 18.05 -13.57 18.08
N ILE A 254 16.98 -13.13 17.38
CA ILE A 254 17.09 -12.44 16.09
C ILE A 254 16.69 -10.97 16.22
N GLU A 255 17.69 -10.10 16.32
CA GLU A 255 17.50 -8.65 16.43
C GLU A 255 16.70 -8.06 15.24
N GLY A 256 16.85 -8.64 14.04
CA GLY A 256 16.11 -8.24 12.84
C GLY A 256 14.60 -8.47 12.87
N MET A 257 14.06 -9.25 13.82
CA MET A 257 12.62 -9.51 13.95
C MET A 257 11.90 -8.54 14.90
N LYS A 258 12.66 -7.62 15.52
CA LYS A 258 12.11 -6.55 16.35
C LYS A 258 11.42 -5.49 15.51
N GLY A 259 11.94 -5.23 14.31
CA GLY A 259 11.39 -4.24 13.38
C GLY A 259 9.97 -4.54 12.92
N ALA A 260 9.20 -3.48 12.64
CA ALA A 260 7.89 -3.58 11.99
C ALA A 260 7.65 -2.39 11.06
N LEU A 261 6.91 -2.63 9.99
CA LEU A 261 6.36 -1.62 9.09
C LEU A 261 4.84 -1.79 9.07
N ILE A 262 4.11 -0.71 9.33
CA ILE A 262 2.67 -0.65 9.08
C ILE A 262 2.47 0.15 7.80
N ALA A 263 1.88 -0.47 6.79
CA ALA A 263 1.44 0.21 5.57
C ALA A 263 -0.09 0.30 5.57
N CYS A 264 -0.62 1.52 5.65
CA CYS A 264 -2.05 1.80 5.60
C CYS A 264 -2.39 2.24 4.17
N HIS A 265 -2.92 1.33 3.36
CA HIS A 265 -3.25 1.60 1.96
C HIS A 265 -4.67 2.14 1.81
N ASN A 266 -4.83 3.16 0.97
CA ASN A 266 -6.12 3.64 0.49
C ASN A 266 -6.15 3.51 -1.03
N HIS A 267 -7.20 2.87 -1.56
CA HIS A 267 -7.39 2.66 -2.99
C HIS A 267 -8.59 3.49 -3.46
N PRO A 268 -8.42 4.76 -3.87
CA PRO A 268 -9.50 5.59 -4.39
C PRO A 268 -10.17 4.92 -5.59
N ALA A 269 -11.46 5.19 -5.81
CA ALA A 269 -12.17 4.68 -6.98
C ALA A 269 -11.44 5.10 -8.27
N CYS A 270 -11.10 4.13 -9.10
CA CYS A 270 -10.47 4.38 -10.39
C CYS A 270 -11.54 4.53 -11.48
N PRO A 271 -11.54 5.60 -12.28
CA PRO A 271 -12.46 5.75 -13.41
C PRO A 271 -12.22 4.75 -14.54
N GLN A 272 -11.01 4.19 -14.64
CA GLN A 272 -10.58 3.25 -15.68
C GLN A 272 -9.79 2.08 -15.04
N PRO A 273 -10.45 1.25 -14.22
CA PRO A 273 -9.80 0.19 -13.45
C PRO A 273 -9.13 -0.89 -14.32
N GLU A 274 -9.52 -1.00 -15.59
CA GLU A 274 -8.91 -1.88 -16.59
C GLU A 274 -7.51 -1.44 -17.03
N LEU A 275 -7.09 -0.21 -16.73
CA LEU A 275 -5.80 0.35 -17.18
C LEU A 275 -4.71 0.36 -16.11
N THR A 276 -5.07 0.12 -14.84
CA THR A 276 -4.14 0.23 -13.70
C THR A 276 -4.43 -0.84 -12.65
N LEU A 277 -3.55 -0.97 -11.65
CA LEU A 277 -3.78 -1.82 -10.49
C LEU A 277 -3.61 -1.01 -9.20
N GLY A 278 -4.39 -1.38 -8.17
CA GLY A 278 -4.18 -0.87 -6.82
C GLY A 278 -2.78 -1.20 -6.29
N THR A 279 -2.18 -2.31 -6.72
CA THR A 279 -0.77 -2.65 -6.47
C THR A 279 -0.27 -3.58 -7.59
N SER A 280 0.90 -3.33 -8.16
CA SER A 280 1.45 -4.21 -9.21
C SER A 280 1.79 -5.59 -8.62
N SER A 281 1.93 -6.61 -9.47
CA SER A 281 2.33 -7.96 -9.03
C SER A 281 3.66 -7.94 -8.25
N HIS A 282 3.71 -8.59 -7.09
CA HIS A 282 4.94 -8.78 -6.32
C HIS A 282 4.83 -9.96 -5.36
N THR A 283 5.95 -10.18 -4.70
CA THR A 283 6.19 -11.08 -3.60
C THR A 283 6.79 -10.21 -2.50
N ASP A 284 6.18 -10.22 -1.32
CA ASP A 284 6.59 -9.37 -0.18
C ASP A 284 8.06 -9.57 0.18
N ALA A 285 8.75 -8.49 0.55
CA ALA A 285 10.11 -8.58 1.08
C ALA A 285 10.17 -8.97 2.57
N SER A 286 9.01 -9.00 3.24
CA SER A 286 8.90 -9.33 4.66
C SER A 286 9.03 -10.84 4.91
N PHE A 287 9.30 -11.20 6.16
CA PHE A 287 9.20 -12.59 6.60
C PHE A 287 7.76 -13.04 6.78
N LEU A 288 6.95 -12.17 7.39
CA LEU A 288 5.54 -12.34 7.67
C LEU A 288 4.85 -11.01 7.41
N THR A 289 3.77 -11.04 6.64
CA THR A 289 2.81 -9.93 6.53
C THR A 289 1.50 -10.34 7.18
N VAL A 290 0.99 -9.51 8.08
CA VAL A 290 -0.37 -9.62 8.62
C VAL A 290 -1.22 -8.55 7.95
N LEU A 291 -2.18 -8.98 7.15
CA LEU A 291 -3.05 -8.13 6.35
C LEU A 291 -4.45 -8.06 6.99
N LEU A 292 -4.90 -6.83 7.22
CA LEU A 292 -6.27 -6.47 7.55
C LEU A 292 -6.89 -5.80 6.33
N GLU A 293 -7.97 -6.39 5.82
CA GLU A 293 -8.70 -5.91 4.65
C GLU A 293 -10.03 -5.30 5.08
N ASP A 294 -10.55 -4.35 4.30
CA ASP A 294 -11.94 -3.92 4.46
C ASP A 294 -12.89 -4.83 3.66
N ASN A 295 -14.17 -4.47 3.61
CA ASN A 295 -15.21 -5.29 3.01
C ASN A 295 -15.20 -5.28 1.46
N ILE A 296 -14.25 -4.57 0.83
CA ILE A 296 -14.15 -4.51 -0.63
C ILE A 296 -13.16 -5.58 -1.11
N ILE A 297 -13.60 -6.44 -2.02
CA ILE A 297 -12.75 -7.48 -2.60
C ILE A 297 -11.74 -6.81 -3.54
N GLY A 298 -10.45 -7.04 -3.28
CA GLY A 298 -9.37 -6.54 -4.13
C GLY A 298 -8.08 -7.34 -4.09
N LEU A 299 -7.91 -8.23 -3.10
CA LEU A 299 -6.75 -9.10 -3.04
C LEU A 299 -6.86 -10.24 -4.05
N GLN A 300 -5.81 -10.39 -4.86
CA GLN A 300 -5.60 -11.51 -5.74
C GLN A 300 -4.25 -12.15 -5.46
N ILE A 301 -4.17 -13.47 -5.60
CA ILE A 301 -2.91 -14.20 -5.51
C ILE A 301 -2.69 -15.03 -6.77
N VAL A 302 -1.42 -15.34 -7.06
CA VAL A 302 -1.07 -16.28 -8.12
C VAL A 302 -1.09 -17.70 -7.56
N HIS A 303 -2.01 -18.53 -8.02
CA HIS A 303 -2.09 -19.95 -7.71
C HIS A 303 -2.13 -20.75 -9.02
N GLN A 304 -1.25 -21.74 -9.17
CA GLN A 304 -1.15 -22.56 -10.40
C GLN A 304 -1.05 -21.71 -11.69
N ASN A 305 -0.22 -20.66 -11.66
CA ASN A 305 -0.02 -19.69 -12.75
C ASN A 305 -1.28 -18.92 -13.18
N GLN A 306 -2.29 -18.88 -12.34
CA GLN A 306 -3.51 -18.11 -12.55
C GLN A 306 -3.73 -17.13 -11.39
N TRP A 307 -4.28 -15.96 -11.72
CA TRP A 307 -4.73 -15.01 -10.70
C TRP A 307 -6.07 -15.46 -10.15
N VAL A 308 -6.18 -15.52 -8.83
CA VAL A 308 -7.40 -15.93 -8.14
C VAL A 308 -7.77 -14.90 -7.10
N ASP A 309 -9.03 -14.48 -7.11
CA ASP A 309 -9.60 -13.59 -6.10
C ASP A 309 -9.62 -14.28 -4.73
N VAL A 310 -9.28 -13.53 -3.70
CA VAL A 310 -9.36 -13.95 -2.30
C VAL A 310 -10.58 -13.30 -1.67
N PRO A 311 -11.70 -14.02 -1.43
CA PRO A 311 -12.96 -13.40 -0.99
C PRO A 311 -12.85 -12.92 0.45
N HIS A 312 -13.16 -11.65 0.76
CA HIS A 312 -13.08 -11.10 2.12
C HIS A 312 -13.87 -11.92 3.17
N LEU A 313 -13.33 -12.05 4.40
CA LEU A 313 -14.01 -12.61 5.56
C LEU A 313 -13.89 -11.65 6.75
N HIS A 314 -15.04 -11.14 7.21
CA HIS A 314 -15.09 -10.18 8.31
C HIS A 314 -14.61 -10.82 9.62
N GLY A 315 -13.72 -10.10 10.33
CA GLY A 315 -13.13 -10.56 11.59
C GLY A 315 -11.95 -11.53 11.43
N TYR A 316 -11.46 -11.75 10.21
CA TYR A 316 -10.30 -12.61 9.93
C TYR A 316 -9.10 -11.75 9.59
N LEU A 317 -7.91 -12.20 9.99
CA LEU A 317 -6.64 -11.64 9.55
C LEU A 317 -5.97 -12.61 8.57
N THR A 318 -5.29 -12.06 7.57
CA THR A 318 -4.56 -12.83 6.56
C THR A 318 -3.07 -12.82 6.88
N ALA A 319 -2.42 -13.99 6.84
CA ALA A 319 -0.97 -14.13 6.97
C ALA A 319 -0.34 -14.51 5.62
N ILE A 320 0.72 -13.80 5.23
CA ILE A 320 1.50 -14.04 4.00
C ILE A 320 2.95 -14.36 4.39
N LEU A 321 3.48 -15.49 3.89
CA LEU A 321 4.70 -16.14 4.39
C LEU A 321 5.86 -16.20 3.37
N VAL A 322 6.01 -15.18 2.53
CA VAL A 322 6.88 -15.20 1.35
C VAL A 322 8.32 -15.68 1.61
N THR A 323 9.04 -15.07 2.55
CA THR A 323 10.45 -15.44 2.81
C THR A 323 10.55 -16.78 3.55
N PHE A 324 9.56 -17.09 4.40
CA PHE A 324 9.47 -18.36 5.11
C PHE A 324 9.38 -19.55 4.15
N CYS A 325 8.54 -19.46 3.12
CA CYS A 325 8.41 -20.52 2.11
C CYS A 325 9.75 -20.82 1.41
N ARG A 326 10.51 -19.78 1.05
CA ARG A 326 11.84 -19.92 0.43
C ARG A 326 12.83 -20.61 1.36
N LEU A 327 12.87 -20.20 2.63
CA LEU A 327 13.74 -20.81 3.64
C LEU A 327 13.38 -22.29 3.84
N TYR A 328 12.10 -22.61 3.97
CA TYR A 328 11.64 -23.99 4.16
C TYR A 328 12.01 -24.90 2.99
N GLN A 329 11.88 -24.43 1.75
CA GLN A 329 12.30 -25.20 0.57
C GLN A 329 13.81 -25.49 0.61
N THR A 330 14.64 -24.50 0.99
CA THR A 330 16.08 -24.71 1.11
C THR A 330 16.49 -25.62 2.27
N THR A 331 15.79 -25.61 3.40
CA THR A 331 16.11 -26.50 4.53
C THR A 331 15.58 -27.92 4.31
N SER A 332 14.39 -28.07 3.73
CA SER A 332 13.79 -29.37 3.44
C SER A 332 14.50 -30.12 2.31
N SER A 333 15.13 -29.40 1.37
CA SER A 333 15.99 -30.03 0.34
C SER A 333 17.31 -30.59 0.87
N LYS A 334 17.64 -30.35 2.15
CA LYS A 334 18.89 -30.76 2.81
C LYS A 334 18.70 -31.84 3.89
N VAL A 335 17.49 -32.39 4.01
CA VAL A 335 17.15 -33.55 4.86
C VAL A 335 16.64 -34.65 3.94
#